data_AF-A0A2H5X3B8-F1
#
_entry.id   AF-A0A2H5X3B8-F1
#
_cell.length_a   1.000
_cell.length_b   1.000
_cell.length_c   1.000
_cell.angle_alpha   90.00
_cell.angle_beta   90.00
_cell.angle_gamma   90.00
#
_symmetry.space_group_name_H-M   'P 1'
#
loop_
_entity.id
_entity.type
_entity.pdbx_description
1 polymer ?
#
loop_
_entity_poly.entity_id
_entity_poly.type
_entity_poly.pdbx_seq_one_letter_code
_entity_poly.pdbx_strand_id
1 'polypeptide(L)'
;MQHNNLLKKILEAAQGNSTLPRQMVLSWMQSQEIEVMALVDDLLGDKRFTDRIRPPLQFEEYHTFLTRYVEQCIWKNVRDHEYVLERWEAGYRLAAYFWYLLDNPSLPHDAIEDLKRLLARLYEKPELRDFVVNSVLEHVLEHPQAAKHFKDWQRHPLLHEAYERAMTWATTTPKEDSMLYIHKRFIEMIGKGDEQE
;
A
#
# COMPACT_ATOMS: atom_id res chain seq x y z
N MET A 1 -27.51 -0.07 9.78
CA MET A 1 -27.52 -1.07 10.89
C MET A 1 -26.53 -2.23 10.66
N GLN A 2 -26.40 -2.79 9.46
CA GLN A 2 -25.45 -3.89 9.20
C GLN A 2 -23.97 -3.46 9.20
N HIS A 3 -23.65 -2.27 8.68
CA HIS A 3 -22.28 -1.70 8.65
C HIS A 3 -21.62 -1.61 10.04
N ASN A 4 -22.25 -0.92 10.99
CA ASN A 4 -21.73 -0.80 12.37
C ASN A 4 -21.61 -2.16 13.09
N ASN A 5 -22.41 -3.16 12.69
CA ASN A 5 -22.34 -4.50 13.26
C ASN A 5 -21.10 -5.26 12.76
N LEU A 6 -20.71 -5.08 11.49
CA LEU A 6 -19.51 -5.71 10.95
C LEU A 6 -18.23 -5.14 11.57
N LEU A 7 -18.09 -3.81 11.62
CA LEU A 7 -16.94 -3.15 12.27
C LEU A 7 -16.77 -3.62 13.73
N LYS A 8 -17.87 -3.65 14.48
CA LYS A 8 -17.87 -4.15 15.86
C LYS A 8 -17.39 -5.59 15.97
N LYS A 9 -17.87 -6.48 15.10
CA LYS A 9 -17.44 -7.90 15.08
C LYS A 9 -15.95 -8.05 14.75
N ILE A 10 -15.44 -7.24 13.82
CA ILE A 10 -14.01 -7.25 13.48
C ILE A 10 -13.17 -6.80 14.69
N LEU A 11 -13.57 -5.72 15.35
CA LEU A 11 -12.89 -5.23 16.56
C LEU A 11 -12.93 -6.24 17.71
N GLU A 12 -14.08 -6.87 17.95
CA GLU A 12 -14.22 -7.94 18.96
C GLU A 12 -13.30 -9.13 18.64
N ALA A 13 -13.25 -9.55 17.37
CA ALA A 13 -12.35 -10.61 16.94
C ALA A 13 -10.88 -10.18 17.08
N ALA A 14 -10.53 -8.93 16.79
CA ALA A 14 -9.18 -8.39 16.92
C ALA A 14 -8.69 -8.38 18.38
N GLN A 15 -9.57 -8.08 19.34
CA GLN A 15 -9.25 -8.06 20.78
C GLN A 15 -9.10 -9.45 21.40
N GLY A 16 -9.62 -10.50 20.77
CA GLY A 16 -9.46 -11.87 21.24
C GLY A 16 -8.01 -12.37 21.16
N ASN A 17 -7.72 -13.48 21.83
CA ASN A 17 -6.44 -14.21 21.69
C ASN A 17 -6.60 -15.53 20.90
N SER A 18 -7.79 -15.79 20.38
CA SER A 18 -8.08 -17.00 19.64
C SER A 18 -7.53 -16.95 18.21
N THR A 19 -7.25 -18.14 17.68
CA THR A 19 -6.98 -18.35 16.25
C THR A 19 -8.15 -17.86 15.40
N LEU A 20 -7.83 -17.14 14.32
CA LEU A 20 -8.78 -16.61 13.35
C LEU A 20 -8.76 -17.48 12.09
N PRO A 21 -9.90 -18.02 11.63
CA PRO A 21 -9.94 -18.71 10.34
C PRO A 21 -9.58 -17.76 9.19
N ARG A 22 -8.65 -18.16 8.29
CA ARG A 22 -8.28 -17.38 7.09
C ARG A 22 -9.50 -16.90 6.31
N GLN A 23 -10.46 -17.80 6.07
CA GLN A 23 -11.67 -17.49 5.29
C GLN A 23 -12.50 -16.35 5.88
N MET A 24 -12.47 -16.20 7.20
CA MET A 24 -13.16 -15.10 7.88
C MET A 24 -12.50 -13.77 7.56
N VAL A 25 -11.17 -13.69 7.65
CA VAL A 25 -10.40 -12.48 7.30
C VAL A 25 -10.55 -12.15 5.81
N LEU A 26 -10.51 -13.15 4.93
CA LEU A 26 -10.75 -12.96 3.49
C LEU A 26 -12.14 -12.38 3.22
N SER A 27 -13.17 -12.79 3.97
CA SER A 27 -14.51 -12.21 3.82
C SER A 27 -14.55 -10.72 4.19
N TRP A 28 -13.75 -10.30 5.18
CA TRP A 28 -13.64 -8.88 5.56
C TRP A 28 -12.84 -8.12 4.52
N MET A 29 -11.73 -8.70 4.05
CA MET A 29 -10.94 -8.15 2.96
C MET A 29 -11.81 -7.92 1.74
N GLN A 30 -12.80 -8.76 1.42
CA GLN A 30 -13.69 -8.59 0.27
C GLN A 30 -14.74 -7.46 0.38
N SER A 31 -14.85 -6.80 1.54
CA SER A 31 -15.79 -5.69 1.76
C SER A 31 -15.62 -4.56 0.72
N GLN A 32 -16.74 -3.89 0.40
CA GLN A 32 -16.77 -2.68 -0.43
C GLN A 32 -16.87 -1.39 0.41
N GLU A 33 -17.07 -1.55 1.72
CA GLU A 33 -17.14 -0.46 2.70
C GLU A 33 -15.72 -0.04 3.06
N ILE A 34 -15.35 1.22 2.79
CA ILE A 34 -13.96 1.68 2.90
C ILE A 34 -13.48 1.67 4.35
N GLU A 35 -14.38 1.89 5.30
CA GLU A 35 -14.15 1.86 6.74
C GLU A 35 -13.79 0.44 7.21
N VAL A 36 -14.43 -0.58 6.60
CA VAL A 36 -14.09 -1.98 6.87
C VAL A 36 -12.74 -2.34 6.26
N MET A 37 -12.47 -1.90 5.03
CA MET A 37 -11.17 -2.12 4.40
C MET A 37 -10.05 -1.45 5.19
N ALA A 38 -10.28 -0.23 5.66
CA ALA A 38 -9.35 0.52 6.48
C ALA A 38 -9.00 -0.18 7.78
N LEU A 39 -10.03 -0.62 8.54
CA LEU A 39 -9.82 -1.39 9.75
C LEU A 39 -9.07 -2.70 9.49
N VAL A 40 -9.37 -3.37 8.37
CA VAL A 40 -8.65 -4.61 8.00
C VAL A 40 -7.20 -4.32 7.64
N ASP A 41 -6.88 -3.25 6.89
CA ASP A 41 -5.49 -2.89 6.58
C ASP A 41 -4.68 -2.59 7.84
N ASP A 42 -5.27 -1.83 8.78
CA ASP A 42 -4.65 -1.53 10.08
C ASP A 42 -4.36 -2.83 10.87
N LEU A 43 -5.33 -3.73 10.95
CA LEU A 43 -5.16 -5.02 11.63
C LEU A 43 -4.13 -5.93 10.95
N LEU A 44 -4.07 -5.94 9.62
CA LEU A 44 -3.05 -6.69 8.87
C LEU A 44 -1.65 -6.09 9.04
N GLY A 45 -1.55 -4.85 9.51
CA GLY A 45 -0.34 -4.21 10.01
C GLY A 45 0.01 -4.53 11.48
N ASP A 46 -0.72 -5.40 12.17
CA ASP A 46 -0.32 -5.89 13.49
C ASP A 46 0.11 -7.36 13.38
N LYS A 47 1.41 -7.63 13.58
CA LYS A 47 1.95 -8.99 13.59
C LYS A 47 1.22 -9.91 14.58
N ARG A 48 0.80 -9.39 15.74
CA ARG A 48 0.05 -10.17 16.75
C ARG A 48 -1.30 -10.61 16.22
N PHE A 49 -1.91 -9.82 15.35
CA PHE A 49 -3.15 -10.17 14.68
C PHE A 49 -2.91 -11.17 13.54
N THR A 50 -1.93 -10.91 12.65
CA THR A 50 -1.65 -11.80 11.52
C THR A 50 -1.13 -13.17 11.96
N ASP A 51 -0.37 -13.24 13.05
CA ASP A 51 0.08 -14.49 13.69
C ASP A 51 -1.07 -15.37 14.19
N ARG A 52 -2.29 -14.85 14.33
CA ARG A 52 -3.48 -15.62 14.72
C ARG A 52 -4.23 -16.20 13.53
N ILE A 53 -3.95 -15.77 12.30
CA ILE A 53 -4.67 -16.21 11.11
C ILE A 53 -4.21 -17.61 10.70
N ARG A 54 -5.13 -18.58 10.64
CA ARG A 54 -4.82 -19.97 10.24
C ARG A 54 -5.77 -20.48 9.15
N PRO A 55 -5.22 -21.04 8.03
CA PRO A 55 -3.81 -20.96 7.62
C PRO A 55 -3.38 -19.49 7.35
N PRO A 56 -2.07 -19.18 7.28
CA PRO A 56 -1.62 -17.82 6.96
C PRO A 56 -2.18 -17.30 5.62
N LEU A 57 -2.38 -15.99 5.53
CA LEU A 57 -2.75 -15.33 4.28
C LEU A 57 -1.64 -15.53 3.25
N GLN A 58 -2.04 -15.73 1.99
CA GLN A 58 -1.10 -15.80 0.88
C GLN A 58 -0.78 -14.39 0.39
N PHE A 59 0.39 -14.24 -0.24
CA PHE A 59 0.85 -12.95 -0.74
C PHE A 59 -0.17 -12.31 -1.69
N GLU A 60 -0.73 -13.09 -2.62
CA GLU A 60 -1.65 -12.60 -3.66
C GLU A 60 -2.93 -12.02 -3.05
N GLU A 61 -3.38 -12.58 -1.91
CA GLU A 61 -4.57 -12.12 -1.21
C GLU A 61 -4.33 -10.76 -0.57
N TYR A 62 -3.19 -10.61 0.10
CA TYR A 62 -2.78 -9.34 0.69
C TYR A 62 -2.52 -8.29 -0.39
N HIS A 63 -1.77 -8.65 -1.44
CA HIS A 63 -1.46 -7.76 -2.56
C HIS A 63 -2.72 -7.23 -3.24
N THR A 64 -3.66 -8.12 -3.58
CA THR A 64 -4.93 -7.75 -4.22
C THR A 64 -5.78 -6.84 -3.32
N PHE A 65 -5.80 -7.13 -2.02
CA PHE A 65 -6.55 -6.33 -1.06
C PHE A 65 -5.93 -4.94 -0.88
N LEU A 66 -4.63 -4.86 -0.61
CA LEU A 66 -3.93 -3.61 -0.33
C LEU A 66 -4.02 -2.65 -1.51
N THR A 67 -3.75 -3.12 -2.72
CA THR A 67 -3.79 -2.30 -3.93
C THR A 67 -5.19 -1.73 -4.17
N ARG A 68 -6.24 -2.56 -4.01
CA ARG A 68 -7.62 -2.11 -4.11
C ARG A 68 -8.01 -1.14 -3.00
N TYR A 69 -7.59 -1.37 -1.76
CA TYR A 69 -7.87 -0.46 -0.64
C TYR A 69 -7.25 0.91 -0.87
N VAL A 70 -5.96 0.95 -1.18
CA VAL A 70 -5.22 2.19 -1.44
C VAL A 70 -5.81 2.92 -2.64
N GLU A 71 -6.16 2.22 -3.72
CA GLU A 71 -6.85 2.81 -4.87
C GLU A 71 -8.18 3.48 -4.45
N GLN A 72 -8.98 2.82 -3.60
CA GLN A 72 -10.23 3.39 -3.08
C GLN A 72 -9.99 4.62 -2.20
N CYS A 73 -8.96 4.64 -1.35
CA CYS A 73 -8.60 5.81 -0.55
C CYS A 73 -8.26 7.01 -1.43
N ILE A 74 -7.46 6.79 -2.49
CA ILE A 74 -7.06 7.84 -3.43
C ILE A 74 -8.29 8.44 -4.12
N TRP A 75 -9.18 7.57 -4.63
CA TRP A 75 -10.37 7.99 -5.36
C TRP A 75 -11.40 8.67 -4.47
N LYS A 76 -11.77 8.05 -3.35
CA LYS A 76 -12.81 8.59 -2.45
C LYS A 76 -12.32 9.82 -1.69
N ASN A 77 -11.03 9.88 -1.35
CA ASN A 77 -10.42 11.01 -0.62
C ASN A 77 -11.25 11.39 0.61
N VAL A 78 -11.64 10.38 1.40
CA VAL A 78 -12.28 10.57 2.69
C VAL A 78 -11.29 11.30 3.59
N ARG A 79 -11.77 12.32 4.30
CA ARG A 79 -10.98 13.16 5.22
C ARG A 79 -11.51 13.01 6.63
N ASP A 80 -10.66 13.28 7.62
CA ASP A 80 -11.04 13.33 9.03
C ASP A 80 -11.72 12.03 9.53
N HIS A 81 -11.28 10.87 9.02
CA HIS A 81 -11.83 9.57 9.39
C HIS A 81 -10.80 8.75 10.18
N GLU A 82 -11.23 8.12 11.28
CA GLU A 82 -10.35 7.47 12.26
C GLU A 82 -9.42 6.41 11.65
N TYR A 83 -9.93 5.59 10.72
CA TYR A 83 -9.18 4.47 10.15
C TYR A 83 -8.76 4.67 8.68
N VAL A 84 -9.49 5.50 7.94
CA VAL A 84 -9.36 5.53 6.47
C VAL A 84 -8.21 6.43 6.12
N LEU A 85 -7.23 5.91 5.39
CA LEU A 85 -6.10 6.71 4.92
C LEU A 85 -6.61 7.86 4.07
N GLU A 86 -6.17 9.07 4.40
CA GLU A 86 -6.35 10.21 3.51
C GLU A 86 -5.59 9.95 2.20
N ARG A 87 -5.98 10.67 1.14
CA ARG A 87 -5.38 10.47 -0.19
C ARG A 87 -3.85 10.54 -0.17
N TRP A 88 -3.28 11.52 0.53
CA TRP A 88 -1.82 11.70 0.59
C TRP A 88 -1.14 10.55 1.36
N GLU A 89 -1.73 10.07 2.45
CA GLU A 89 -1.25 8.90 3.20
C GLU A 89 -1.31 7.62 2.36
N ALA A 90 -2.38 7.45 1.58
CA ALA A 90 -2.53 6.35 0.65
C ALA A 90 -1.42 6.37 -0.43
N GLY A 91 -0.97 7.55 -0.85
CA GLY A 91 0.17 7.69 -1.74
C GLY A 91 1.49 7.19 -1.12
N TYR A 92 1.79 7.64 0.10
CA TYR A 92 2.95 7.16 0.86
C TYR A 92 2.91 5.67 1.14
N ARG A 93 1.72 5.14 1.49
CA ARG A 93 1.46 3.70 1.67
C ARG A 93 1.83 2.91 0.42
N LEU A 94 1.47 3.43 -0.76
CA LEU A 94 1.78 2.79 -2.05
C LEU A 94 3.28 2.83 -2.36
N ALA A 95 3.95 3.96 -2.09
CA ALA A 95 5.39 4.10 -2.29
C ALA A 95 6.19 3.15 -1.38
N ALA A 96 5.84 3.09 -0.09
CA ALA A 96 6.46 2.17 0.87
C ALA A 96 6.23 0.70 0.49
N TYR A 97 5.02 0.35 0.03
CA TYR A 97 4.76 -0.99 -0.46
C TYR A 97 5.58 -1.34 -1.71
N PHE A 98 5.78 -0.38 -2.61
CA PHE A 98 6.64 -0.57 -3.77
C PHE A 98 8.09 -0.85 -3.36
N TRP A 99 8.63 -0.10 -2.40
CA TRP A 99 9.97 -0.36 -1.86
C TRP A 99 10.06 -1.73 -1.19
N TYR A 100 9.06 -2.11 -0.41
CA TYR A 100 9.00 -3.44 0.22
C TYR A 100 9.10 -4.56 -0.82
N LEU A 101 8.39 -4.46 -1.95
CA LEU A 101 8.49 -5.43 -3.04
C LEU A 101 9.89 -5.45 -3.69
N LEU A 102 10.56 -4.30 -3.80
CA LEU A 102 11.92 -4.23 -4.34
C LEU A 102 12.97 -4.83 -3.39
N ASP A 103 12.77 -4.67 -2.08
CA ASP A 103 13.66 -5.20 -1.04
C ASP A 103 13.46 -6.71 -0.82
N ASN A 104 12.35 -7.28 -1.28
CA ASN A 104 12.00 -8.69 -1.10
C ASN A 104 11.88 -9.39 -2.47
N PRO A 105 13.00 -9.67 -3.15
CA PRO A 105 13.00 -10.26 -4.50
C PRO A 105 12.47 -11.70 -4.58
N SER A 106 12.21 -12.34 -3.44
CA SER A 106 11.53 -13.64 -3.36
C SER A 106 10.01 -13.53 -3.63
N LEU A 107 9.44 -12.33 -3.53
CA LEU A 107 8.03 -12.07 -3.84
C LEU A 107 7.80 -12.05 -5.36
N PRO A 108 6.56 -12.34 -5.81
CA PRO A 108 6.23 -12.35 -7.23
C PRO A 108 6.61 -11.04 -7.95
N HIS A 109 7.44 -11.15 -8.99
CA HIS A 109 7.94 -10.01 -9.75
C HIS A 109 6.81 -9.20 -10.42
N ASP A 110 5.71 -9.85 -10.79
CA ASP A 110 4.56 -9.20 -11.44
C ASP A 110 3.87 -8.16 -10.53
N ALA A 111 4.04 -8.26 -9.20
CA ALA A 111 3.47 -7.29 -8.27
C ALA A 111 3.97 -5.86 -8.51
N ILE A 112 5.24 -5.69 -8.89
CA ILE A 112 5.81 -4.37 -9.25
C ILE A 112 5.14 -3.81 -10.50
N GLU A 113 4.90 -4.67 -11.49
CA GLU A 113 4.26 -4.27 -12.75
C GLU A 113 2.77 -3.94 -12.53
N ASP A 114 2.09 -4.65 -11.62
CA ASP A 114 0.72 -4.32 -11.22
C ASP A 114 0.63 -2.95 -10.55
N LEU A 115 1.57 -2.63 -9.64
CA LEU A 115 1.64 -1.28 -9.05
C LEU A 115 1.93 -0.21 -10.10
N LYS A 116 2.85 -0.45 -11.03
CA LYS A 116 3.10 0.46 -12.15
C LYS A 116 1.85 0.72 -12.97
N ARG A 117 1.08 -0.32 -13.31
CA ARG A 117 -0.17 -0.19 -14.07
C ARG A 117 -1.20 0.61 -13.28
N LEU A 118 -1.32 0.39 -11.97
CA LEU A 118 -2.17 1.21 -11.10
C LEU A 118 -1.77 2.69 -11.17
N LEU A 119 -0.49 3.02 -11.02
CA LEU A 119 0.00 4.40 -11.11
C LEU A 119 -0.27 5.04 -12.47
N ALA A 120 -0.07 4.30 -13.56
CA ALA A 120 -0.38 4.79 -14.90
C ALA A 120 -1.88 5.13 -15.04
N ARG A 121 -2.78 4.24 -14.61
CA ARG A 121 -4.23 4.48 -14.63
C ARG A 121 -4.65 5.67 -13.78
N LEU A 122 -4.03 5.86 -12.62
CA LEU A 122 -4.29 7.03 -11.77
C LEU A 122 -3.80 8.32 -12.47
N TYR A 123 -2.63 8.29 -13.10
CA TYR A 123 -2.06 9.46 -13.78
C TYR A 123 -2.82 9.86 -15.06
N GLU A 124 -3.53 8.93 -15.70
CA GLU A 124 -4.42 9.25 -16.82
C GLU A 124 -5.48 10.30 -16.46
N LYS A 125 -5.79 10.43 -15.17
CA LYS A 125 -6.80 11.33 -14.62
C LYS A 125 -6.17 12.68 -14.28
N PRO A 126 -6.50 13.76 -15.01
CA PRO A 126 -5.83 15.06 -14.84
C PRO A 126 -5.79 15.55 -13.40
N GLU A 127 -6.87 15.35 -12.64
CA GLU A 127 -7.02 15.75 -11.25
C GLU A 127 -6.13 14.97 -10.26
N LEU A 128 -5.57 13.83 -10.68
CA LEU A 128 -4.68 13.01 -9.86
C LEU A 128 -3.21 13.11 -10.28
N ARG A 129 -2.87 13.80 -11.38
CA ARG A 129 -1.50 13.81 -11.92
C ARG A 129 -0.46 14.32 -10.92
N ASP A 130 -0.71 15.50 -10.35
CA ASP A 130 0.21 16.07 -9.36
C ASP A 130 0.28 15.24 -8.09
N PHE A 131 -0.84 14.64 -7.67
CA PHE A 131 -0.86 13.70 -6.56
C PHE A 131 0.02 12.47 -6.85
N VAL A 132 -0.15 11.83 -8.00
CA VAL A 132 0.61 10.63 -8.38
C VAL A 132 2.11 10.94 -8.44
N VAL A 133 2.50 12.11 -8.95
CA VAL A 133 3.90 12.53 -8.96
C VAL A 133 4.39 12.78 -7.54
N ASN A 134 3.80 13.76 -6.85
CA ASN A 134 4.34 14.33 -5.62
C ASN A 134 4.18 13.43 -4.39
N SER A 135 3.13 12.62 -4.36
CA SER A 135 2.82 11.75 -3.20
C SER A 135 3.21 10.30 -3.43
N VAL A 136 3.62 9.90 -4.64
CA VAL A 136 3.97 8.51 -4.94
C VAL A 136 5.26 8.38 -5.73
N LEU A 137 5.31 8.87 -6.98
CA LEU A 137 6.43 8.58 -7.88
C LEU A 137 7.75 9.19 -7.39
N GLU A 138 7.71 10.41 -6.85
CA GLU A 138 8.88 11.05 -6.25
C GLU A 138 9.54 10.13 -5.22
N HIS A 139 8.72 9.58 -4.32
CA HIS A 139 9.15 8.66 -3.27
C HIS A 139 9.51 7.27 -3.79
N VAL A 140 8.77 6.72 -4.76
CA VAL A 140 9.12 5.42 -5.38
C VAL A 140 10.50 5.48 -6.02
N LEU A 141 10.81 6.56 -6.76
CA LEU A 141 12.04 6.68 -7.54
C LEU A 141 13.28 7.06 -6.70
N GLU A 142 13.10 7.42 -5.44
CA GLU A 142 14.20 7.52 -4.48
C GLU A 142 14.87 6.16 -4.20
N HIS A 143 14.15 5.04 -4.40
CA HIS A 143 14.72 3.71 -4.25
C HIS A 143 15.71 3.39 -5.39
N PRO A 144 16.97 2.99 -5.11
CA PRO A 144 18.01 2.82 -6.14
C PRO A 144 17.64 1.83 -7.24
N GLN A 145 16.79 0.85 -6.94
CA GLN A 145 16.35 -0.15 -7.91
C GLN A 145 15.09 0.23 -8.68
N ALA A 146 14.34 1.27 -8.28
CA ALA A 146 13.03 1.55 -8.87
C ALA A 146 13.14 1.99 -10.33
N ALA A 147 14.07 2.88 -10.67
CA ALA A 147 14.20 3.48 -12.00
C ALA A 147 14.29 2.45 -13.14
N LYS A 148 14.88 1.27 -12.90
CA LYS A 148 14.99 0.20 -13.92
C LYS A 148 13.64 -0.34 -14.36
N HIS A 149 12.62 -0.27 -13.50
CA HIS A 149 11.26 -0.74 -13.78
C HIS A 149 10.44 0.26 -14.59
N PHE A 150 10.83 1.54 -14.65
CA PHE A 150 10.10 2.61 -15.34
C PHE A 150 10.72 3.01 -16.69
N LYS A 151 11.59 2.18 -17.27
CA LYS A 151 12.25 2.48 -18.57
C LYS A 151 11.26 2.69 -19.72
N ASP A 152 10.13 1.98 -19.68
CA ASP A 152 9.02 2.13 -20.62
C ASP A 152 8.34 3.50 -20.54
N TRP A 153 8.28 4.11 -19.34
CA TRP A 153 7.67 5.42 -19.14
C TRP A 153 8.48 6.56 -19.76
N GLN A 154 9.81 6.41 -19.85
CA GLN A 154 10.70 7.40 -20.46
C GLN A 154 10.34 7.75 -21.91
N ARG A 155 9.65 6.86 -22.62
CA ARG A 155 9.23 7.08 -24.02
C ARG A 155 7.72 7.13 -24.18
N HIS A 156 6.98 6.97 -23.09
CA HIS A 156 5.53 6.92 -23.15
C HIS A 156 4.96 8.34 -23.33
N PRO A 157 4.09 8.59 -24.34
CA PRO A 157 3.63 9.95 -24.67
C PRO A 157 2.99 10.71 -23.50
N LEU A 158 2.33 9.98 -22.58
CA LEU A 158 1.67 10.57 -21.42
C LEU A 158 2.49 10.48 -20.13
N LEU A 159 3.28 9.41 -19.95
CA LEU A 159 3.90 9.10 -18.65
C LEU A 159 5.33 9.63 -18.53
N HIS A 160 5.93 10.03 -19.67
CA HIS A 160 7.26 10.60 -19.70
C HIS A 160 7.40 11.82 -18.78
N GLU A 161 6.44 12.74 -18.82
CA GLU A 161 6.46 13.94 -17.96
C GLU A 161 6.44 13.57 -16.47
N ALA A 162 5.59 12.61 -16.07
CA ALA A 162 5.52 12.14 -14.70
C ALA A 162 6.86 11.56 -14.22
N TYR A 163 7.49 10.75 -15.07
CA TYR A 163 8.79 10.14 -14.80
C TYR A 163 9.89 11.19 -14.65
N GLU A 164 10.00 12.14 -15.59
CA GLU A 164 11.04 13.18 -15.55
C GLU A 164 10.92 14.07 -14.31
N ARG A 165 9.69 14.48 -13.96
CA ARG A 165 9.44 15.27 -12.74
C ARG A 165 9.88 14.52 -11.49
N ALA A 166 9.44 13.27 -11.34
CA ALA A 166 9.75 12.48 -10.15
C ALA A 166 11.23 12.08 -10.07
N MET A 167 11.89 11.80 -11.20
CA MET A 167 13.35 11.57 -11.24
C MET A 167 14.15 12.82 -10.91
N THR A 168 13.70 14.00 -11.35
CA THR A 168 14.34 15.27 -10.97
C THR A 168 14.34 15.40 -9.45
N TRP A 169 13.17 15.23 -8.81
CA TRP A 169 13.07 15.22 -7.35
C TRP A 169 14.02 14.21 -6.70
N ALA A 170 13.96 12.94 -7.12
CA ALA A 170 14.76 11.85 -6.55
C ALA A 170 16.28 12.06 -6.64
N THR A 171 16.75 12.93 -7.56
CA THR A 171 18.17 13.22 -7.77
C THR A 171 18.63 14.55 -7.20
N THR A 172 17.74 15.54 -7.08
CA THR A 172 18.08 16.90 -6.62
C THR A 172 17.74 17.16 -5.17
N THR A 173 16.76 16.44 -4.62
CA THR A 173 16.31 16.67 -3.25
C THR A 173 17.21 15.89 -2.29
N PRO A 174 17.80 16.56 -1.28
CA PRO A 174 18.47 15.86 -0.19
C PRO A 174 17.48 14.86 0.42
N LYS A 175 17.87 13.59 0.46
CA LYS A 175 17.03 12.55 1.07
C LYS A 175 16.90 12.86 2.55
N GLU A 176 15.84 13.55 2.94
CA GLU A 176 15.46 13.63 4.34
C GLU A 176 15.13 12.21 4.81
N ASP A 177 15.43 11.90 6.08
CA ASP A 177 15.15 10.59 6.68
C ASP A 177 13.65 10.20 6.63
N SER A 178 12.77 11.03 6.08
CA SER A 178 11.31 10.91 6.07
C SER A 178 10.81 9.68 5.30
N MET A 179 11.24 9.42 4.06
CA MET A 179 10.83 8.22 3.34
C MET A 179 11.47 6.95 3.88
N LEU A 180 12.74 7.02 4.31
CA LEU A 180 13.39 5.91 5.00
C LEU A 180 12.66 5.56 6.30
N TYR A 181 12.18 6.57 7.03
CA TYR A 181 11.36 6.42 8.23
C TYR A 181 9.97 5.85 7.92
N ILE A 182 9.27 6.35 6.90
CA ILE A 182 7.95 5.84 6.48
C ILE A 182 8.07 4.38 6.01
N HIS A 183 9.09 4.05 5.22
CA HIS A 183 9.39 2.68 4.80
C HIS A 183 9.74 1.79 5.98
N LYS A 184 10.61 2.26 6.88
CA LYS A 184 10.93 1.52 8.11
C LYS A 184 9.70 1.27 8.97
N ARG A 185 8.81 2.25 9.12
CA ARG A 185 7.54 2.12 9.84
C ARG A 185 6.60 1.15 9.12
N PHE A 186 6.54 1.20 7.80
CA PHE A 186 5.79 0.23 6.98
C PHE A 186 6.31 -1.19 7.21
N ILE A 187 7.64 -1.40 7.19
CA ILE A 187 8.30 -2.68 7.48
C ILE A 187 8.03 -3.14 8.92
N GLU A 188 8.15 -2.25 9.91
CA GLU A 188 7.84 -2.55 11.31
C GLU A 188 6.38 -3.01 11.47
N MET A 189 5.47 -2.40 10.71
CA MET A 189 4.04 -2.68 10.71
C MET A 189 3.71 -4.00 10.01
N ILE A 190 4.27 -4.29 8.83
CA ILE A 190 4.11 -5.62 8.19
C ILE A 190 4.90 -6.75 8.89
N GLY A 191 5.71 -6.39 9.89
CA GLY A 191 6.51 -7.29 10.69
C GLY A 191 7.89 -7.52 10.07
N LYS A 192 8.93 -7.43 10.91
CA LYS A 192 10.23 -8.08 10.67
C LYS A 192 10.00 -9.57 10.40
N GLY A 193 9.82 -9.94 9.14
CA GLY A 193 10.23 -11.25 8.64
C GLY A 193 11.75 -11.28 8.70
N ASP A 194 12.28 -12.29 9.38
CA ASP A 194 13.66 -12.78 9.24
C ASP A 194 14.79 -11.95 9.88
N GLU A 195 14.65 -11.59 11.16
CA GLU A 195 15.80 -11.45 12.06
C GLU A 195 15.64 -12.38 13.28
N GLN A 196 15.55 -13.70 13.06
CA GLN A 196 15.96 -14.70 14.05
C GLN A 196 16.58 -15.92 13.33
N GLU A 197 17.83 -16.20 13.75
CA GLU A 197 18.79 -17.24 13.35
C GLU A 197 19.61 -17.02 12.07
#